data_AF-A0A1Z8NLB1-F1
#
_entry.id   AF-A0A1Z8NLB1-F1
#
_cell.length_a   1.000
_cell.length_b   1.000
_cell.length_c   1.000
_cell.angle_alpha   90.00
_cell.angle_beta   90.00
_cell.angle_gamma   90.00
#
_symmetry.space_group_name_H-M   'P 1'
#
loop_
_entity.id
_entity.type
_entity.pdbx_description
1 polymer ?
#
loop_
_entity_poly.entity_id
_entity_poly.type
_entity_poly.pdbx_seq_one_letter_code
_entity_poly.pdbx_strand_id
1 'polypeptide(L)'
;MSPLSKKQAFTSIRDIILISLFIYVIEEYVLSVENAQVRYLFIALIIISFLYCILKFLSALLTSSIIVIRVGSYFHQEKSIRNINSDLITLLSLFIYLYLLSINISAFEKINKIDFYLLIYKVISF
;
A
#
# COMPACT_ATOMS: atom_id res chain seq x y z
N MET A 1 -23.05 9.78 -2.63
CA MET A 1 -21.70 9.49 -2.11
C MET A 1 -21.39 10.50 -1.02
N SER A 2 -21.02 10.03 0.18
CA SER A 2 -20.57 10.92 1.25
C SER A 2 -19.24 11.61 0.86
N PRO A 3 -18.96 12.82 1.34
CA PRO A 3 -17.69 13.52 1.08
C PRO A 3 -16.46 12.66 1.45
N LEU A 4 -16.58 11.87 2.51
CA LEU A 4 -15.56 10.95 2.99
C LEU A 4 -15.21 9.86 1.95
N SER A 5 -16.23 9.26 1.32
CA SER A 5 -16.04 8.23 0.28
C SER A 5 -15.37 8.76 -0.99
N LYS A 6 -15.65 10.02 -1.37
CA LYS A 6 -15.01 10.67 -2.51
C LYS A 6 -13.53 10.97 -2.23
N LYS A 7 -13.22 11.47 -1.04
CA LYS A 7 -11.83 11.72 -0.61
C LYS A 7 -11.01 10.44 -0.61
N GLN A 8 -11.59 9.34 -0.13
CA GLN A 8 -10.94 8.03 -0.12
C GLN A 8 -10.64 7.52 -1.54
N ALA A 9 -11.61 7.58 -2.45
CA ALA A 9 -11.40 7.19 -3.85
C ALA A 9 -10.28 8.00 -4.53
N PHE A 10 -10.30 9.33 -4.37
CA PHE A 10 -9.26 10.19 -4.94
C PHE A 10 -7.87 9.90 -4.35
N THR A 11 -7.81 9.66 -3.03
CA THR A 11 -6.56 9.30 -2.35
C THR A 11 -6.01 7.97 -2.88
N SER A 12 -6.87 6.95 -3.03
CA SER A 12 -6.45 5.65 -3.58
C SER A 12 -5.96 5.76 -5.02
N ILE A 13 -6.62 6.52 -5.88
CA ILE A 13 -6.18 6.74 -7.28
C ILE A 13 -4.83 7.46 -7.31
N ARG A 14 -4.69 8.55 -6.54
CA ARG A 14 -3.43 9.29 -6.44
C ARG A 14 -2.29 8.39 -5.95
N ASP A 15 -2.55 7.60 -4.91
CA ASP A 15 -1.56 6.71 -4.33
C ASP A 15 -1.13 5.62 -5.34
N ILE A 16 -2.06 5.08 -6.14
CA ILE A 16 -1.71 4.17 -7.25
C ILE A 16 -0.72 4.83 -8.20
N ILE A 17 -1.05 6.01 -8.72
CA ILE A 17 -0.23 6.69 -9.72
C ILE A 17 1.16 6.98 -9.14
N LEU A 18 1.23 7.56 -7.94
CA LEU A 18 2.49 7.95 -7.32
C LEU A 18 3.37 6.75 -6.98
N ILE A 19 2.82 5.71 -6.35
CA ILE A 19 3.60 4.55 -5.91
C ILE A 19 4.03 3.70 -7.10
N SER A 20 3.16 3.51 -8.10
CA SER A 20 3.53 2.79 -9.33
C SER A 20 4.63 3.53 -10.11
N LEU A 21 4.53 4.86 -10.27
CA LEU A 21 5.60 5.65 -10.91
C LEU A 21 6.90 5.61 -10.10
N PHE A 22 6.82 5.75 -8.79
CA PHE A 22 7.97 5.69 -7.90
C PHE A 22 8.70 4.35 -8.01
N ILE A 23 7.97 3.23 -7.98
CA ILE A 23 8.56 1.90 -8.11
C ILE A 23 9.13 1.70 -9.52
N TYR A 24 8.46 2.15 -10.57
CA TYR A 24 8.98 2.08 -11.93
C TYR A 24 10.32 2.80 -12.09
N VAL A 25 10.41 4.04 -11.57
CA VAL A 25 11.68 4.80 -11.57
C VAL A 25 12.74 4.06 -10.77
N ILE A 26 12.38 3.46 -9.64
CA ILE A 26 13.33 2.70 -8.84
C ILE A 26 13.87 1.48 -9.58
N GLU A 27 13.00 0.70 -10.20
CA GLU A 27 13.44 -0.50 -10.91
C GLU A 27 14.38 -0.16 -12.07
N GLU A 28 14.09 0.91 -12.81
CA GLU A 28 14.90 1.31 -13.97
C GLU A 28 16.24 1.93 -13.55
N TYR A 29 16.23 2.81 -12.54
CA TYR A 29 17.41 3.60 -12.19
C TYR A 29 18.26 2.96 -11.10
N VAL A 30 17.70 2.29 -10.09
CA VAL A 30 18.47 1.80 -8.93
C VAL A 30 19.41 0.65 -9.28
N LEU A 31 19.02 -0.21 -10.23
CA LEU A 31 19.86 -1.32 -10.69
C LEU A 31 21.13 -0.84 -11.41
N SER A 32 21.10 0.36 -11.99
CA SER A 32 22.22 0.97 -12.71
C SER A 32 23.16 1.81 -11.85
N VAL A 33 22.80 2.08 -10.58
CA VAL A 33 23.56 2.98 -9.71
C VAL A 33 24.71 2.25 -9.01
N GLU A 34 25.94 2.60 -9.39
CA GLU A 34 27.17 2.09 -8.76
C GLU A 34 27.43 2.70 -7.37
N ASN A 35 26.93 3.91 -7.10
CA ASN A 35 27.11 4.58 -5.82
C ASN A 35 26.27 3.91 -4.71
N ALA A 36 26.96 3.24 -3.79
CA ALA A 36 26.33 2.53 -2.68
C ALA A 36 25.46 3.41 -1.77
N GLN A 37 25.85 4.67 -1.50
CA GLN A 37 25.07 5.57 -0.65
C GLN A 37 23.71 5.90 -1.27
N VAL A 38 23.71 6.17 -2.58
CA VAL A 38 22.49 6.45 -3.34
C VAL A 38 21.60 5.20 -3.41
N ARG A 39 22.19 4.02 -3.60
CA ARG A 39 21.47 2.74 -3.57
C ARG A 39 20.79 2.49 -2.22
N TYR A 40 21.47 2.75 -1.10
CA TYR A 40 20.87 2.63 0.24
C TYR A 40 19.73 3.63 0.48
N LEU A 41 19.84 4.86 -0.03
CA LEU A 41 18.75 5.84 0.03
C LEU A 41 17.49 5.32 -0.68
N PHE A 42 17.64 4.76 -1.88
CA PHE A 42 16.51 4.18 -2.60
C PHE A 42 15.88 3.00 -1.85
N ILE A 43 16.69 2.09 -1.29
CA ILE A 43 16.19 1.00 -0.45
C ILE A 43 15.37 1.54 0.72
N ALA A 44 15.85 2.57 1.41
CA ALA A 44 15.13 3.20 2.51
C ALA A 44 13.78 3.81 2.05
N LEU A 45 13.75 4.46 0.88
CA LEU A 45 12.51 5.01 0.33
C LEU A 45 11.48 3.93 -0.02
N ILE A 46 11.92 2.76 -0.52
CA ILE A 46 11.03 1.62 -0.78
C ILE A 46 10.47 1.08 0.55
N ILE A 47 11.29 0.98 1.60
CA ILE A 47 10.82 0.58 2.94
C ILE A 47 9.75 1.55 3.45
N ILE A 48 9.95 2.85 3.30
CA ILE A 48 8.97 3.87 3.72
C ILE A 48 7.67 3.72 2.91
N SER A 49 7.76 3.54 1.58
CA SER A 49 6.61 3.28 0.71
C SER A 49 5.84 2.01 1.12
N PHE A 50 6.57 0.94 1.42
CA PHE A 50 6.00 -0.32 1.86
C PHE A 50 5.28 -0.20 3.21
N LEU A 51 5.90 0.47 4.20
CA LEU A 51 5.28 0.75 5.49
C LEU A 51 3.99 1.59 5.34
N TYR A 52 4.02 2.61 4.47
CA TYR A 52 2.82 3.39 4.16
C TYR A 52 1.70 2.50 3.59
N CYS A 53 2.01 1.61 2.65
CA CYS A 53 1.05 0.68 2.07
C CYS A 53 0.49 -0.29 3.11
N ILE A 54 1.32 -0.81 4.04
CA ILE A 54 0.87 -1.67 5.14
C ILE A 54 -0.15 -0.93 6.01
N LEU A 55 0.15 0.29 6.45
CA LEU A 55 -0.75 1.06 7.32
C LEU A 55 -2.09 1.33 6.63
N LYS A 56 -2.06 1.66 5.34
CA LYS A 56 -3.27 1.87 4.54
C LYS A 56 -4.08 0.59 4.32
N PHE A 57 -3.39 -0.52 4.05
CA PHE A 57 -4.00 -1.83 3.92
C PHE A 57 -4.69 -2.24 5.23
N LEU A 58 -4.02 -2.13 6.38
CA LEU A 58 -4.59 -2.44 7.69
C LEU A 58 -5.82 -1.58 8.00
N SER A 59 -5.77 -0.29 7.69
CA SER A 59 -6.91 0.60 7.85
C SER A 59 -8.09 0.19 6.95
N ALA A 60 -7.84 -0.14 5.68
CA ALA A 60 -8.86 -0.63 4.76
C ALA A 60 -9.43 -1.99 5.20
N LEU A 61 -8.60 -2.86 5.77
CA LEU A 61 -8.99 -4.18 6.27
C LEU A 61 -9.95 -4.04 7.46
N LEU A 62 -9.58 -3.24 8.47
CA LEU A 62 -10.45 -2.97 9.62
C LEU A 62 -11.81 -2.41 9.18
N THR A 63 -11.80 -1.46 8.25
CA THR A 63 -13.04 -0.85 7.75
C THR A 63 -13.89 -1.85 6.97
N SER A 64 -13.25 -2.70 6.15
CA SER A 64 -13.94 -3.77 5.40
C SER A 64 -14.55 -4.81 6.34
N SER A 65 -13.88 -5.18 7.42
CA SER A 65 -14.44 -6.08 8.45
C SER A 65 -15.71 -5.49 9.08
N ILE A 66 -15.73 -4.19 9.36
CA ILE A 66 -16.93 -3.49 9.88
C ILE A 66 -18.06 -3.53 8.86
N ILE A 67 -17.76 -3.37 7.56
CA ILE A 67 -18.76 -3.49 6.49
C ILE A 67 -19.38 -4.89 6.46
N VAL A 68 -18.56 -5.94 6.55
CA VAL A 68 -19.05 -7.34 6.58
C VAL A 68 -20.00 -7.56 7.76
N ILE A 69 -19.63 -7.10 8.96
CA ILE A 69 -20.48 -7.19 10.16
C ILE A 69 -21.81 -6.44 9.94
N ARG A 70 -21.75 -5.23 9.38
CA ARG A 70 -22.94 -4.41 9.10
C ARG A 70 -23.86 -5.08 8.08
N VAL A 71 -23.31 -5.60 6.99
CA VAL A 71 -24.08 -6.33 5.98
C VAL A 71 -24.74 -7.56 6.59
N GLY A 72 -24.01 -8.34 7.41
CA GLY A 72 -24.59 -9.44 8.17
C GLY A 72 -25.75 -9.02 9.07
N SER A 73 -25.65 -7.87 9.72
CA SER A 73 -26.75 -7.31 10.54
C SER A 73 -27.98 -6.91 9.72
N TYR A 74 -27.80 -6.41 8.49
CA TYR A 74 -28.91 -6.07 7.59
C TYR A 74 -29.68 -7.30 7.15
N PHE A 75 -28.98 -8.39 6.82
CA PHE A 75 -29.61 -9.68 6.53
C PHE A 75 -30.37 -10.23 7.74
N HIS A 76 -29.77 -10.17 8.94
CA HIS A 76 -30.42 -10.66 10.16
C HIS A 76 -31.67 -9.87 10.55
N GLN A 77 -31.69 -8.56 10.28
CA GLN A 77 -32.82 -7.68 10.60
C GLN A 77 -33.81 -7.47 9.43
N GLU A 78 -33.65 -8.20 8.32
CA GLU A 78 -34.42 -8.04 7.07
C GLU A 78 -34.50 -6.57 6.58
N LYS A 79 -33.43 -5.79 6.83
CA LYS A 79 -33.34 -4.40 6.43
C LYS A 79 -32.71 -4.28 5.05
N SER A 80 -33.17 -3.31 4.27
CA SER A 80 -32.52 -2.97 3.01
C SER A 80 -31.10 -2.47 3.24
N ILE A 81 -30.18 -2.92 2.38
CA ILE A 81 -28.77 -2.50 2.43
C ILE A 81 -28.71 -0.99 2.15
N ARG A 82 -28.12 -0.25 3.10
CA ARG A 82 -27.84 1.18 2.93
C ARG A 82 -26.35 1.35 2.68
N ASN A 83 -25.99 2.34 1.85
CA ASN A 83 -24.61 2.77 1.59
C ASN A 83 -23.73 1.86 0.70
N ILE A 84 -24.33 1.02 -0.16
CA ILE A 84 -23.61 0.14 -1.12
C ILE A 84 -22.43 0.82 -1.82
N ASN A 85 -22.62 2.03 -2.35
CA ASN A 85 -21.57 2.70 -3.12
C ASN A 85 -20.34 3.04 -2.26
N SER A 86 -20.50 3.47 -1.00
CA SER A 86 -19.33 3.74 -0.15
C SER A 86 -18.65 2.47 0.34
N ASP A 87 -19.43 1.42 0.54
CA ASP A 87 -18.92 0.13 0.98
C ASP A 87 -18.08 -0.53 -0.13
N LEU A 88 -18.55 -0.47 -1.38
CA LEU A 88 -17.80 -0.90 -2.56
C LEU A 88 -16.48 -0.14 -2.75
N ILE A 89 -16.47 1.18 -2.53
CA ILE A 89 -15.23 1.98 -2.62
C ILE A 89 -14.23 1.56 -1.56
N THR A 90 -14.70 1.26 -0.35
CA THR A 90 -13.82 0.82 0.74
C THR A 90 -13.21 -0.54 0.45
N LEU A 91 -14.02 -1.47 -0.07
CA LEU A 91 -13.54 -2.77 -0.54
C LEU A 91 -12.56 -2.63 -1.70
N LEU A 92 -12.82 -1.73 -2.64
CA LEU A 92 -11.89 -1.44 -3.73
C LEU A 92 -10.55 -0.90 -3.19
N SER A 93 -10.57 0.02 -2.22
CA SER A 93 -9.35 0.51 -1.57
C SER A 93 -8.53 -0.62 -0.94
N LEU A 94 -9.17 -1.65 -0.36
CA LEU A 94 -8.48 -2.82 0.18
C LEU A 94 -7.67 -3.53 -0.91
N PHE A 95 -8.29 -3.85 -2.05
CA PHE A 95 -7.62 -4.51 -3.18
C PHE A 95 -6.53 -3.64 -3.80
N ILE A 96 -6.75 -2.32 -3.88
CA ILE A 96 -5.74 -1.37 -4.35
C ILE A 96 -4.49 -1.43 -3.48
N TYR A 97 -4.63 -1.33 -2.16
CA TYR A 97 -3.46 -1.35 -1.27
C TYR A 97 -2.82 -2.74 -1.20
N LEU A 98 -3.58 -3.83 -1.40
CA LEU A 98 -3.03 -5.17 -1.59
C LEU A 98 -2.15 -5.26 -2.84
N TYR A 99 -2.63 -4.70 -3.96
CA TYR A 99 -1.85 -4.62 -5.20
C TYR A 99 -0.57 -3.78 -5.03
N LEU A 100 -0.67 -2.62 -4.37
CA LEU A 100 0.49 -1.76 -4.11
C LEU A 100 1.52 -2.43 -3.20
N LEU A 101 1.08 -3.23 -2.21
CA LEU A 101 1.99 -4.07 -1.43
C LEU A 101 2.72 -5.08 -2.31
N SER A 102 2.00 -5.75 -3.21
CA SER A 102 2.61 -6.71 -4.14
C SER A 102 3.68 -6.05 -5.03
N ILE A 103 3.43 -4.85 -5.54
CA ILE A 103 4.43 -4.08 -6.31
C ILE A 103 5.68 -3.81 -5.46
N ASN A 104 5.50 -3.30 -4.24
CA ASN A 104 6.63 -3.00 -3.36
C ASN A 104 7.45 -4.26 -3.03
N ILE A 105 6.80 -5.40 -2.81
CA ILE A 105 7.47 -6.69 -2.58
C ILE A 105 8.27 -7.11 -3.82
N SER A 106 7.69 -7.00 -5.02
CA SER A 106 8.40 -7.32 -6.26
C SER A 106 9.63 -6.44 -6.46
N ALA A 107 9.54 -5.15 -6.11
CA ALA A 107 10.68 -4.24 -6.14
C ALA A 107 11.77 -4.64 -5.14
N PHE A 108 11.41 -5.08 -3.93
CA PHE A 108 12.37 -5.61 -2.96
C PHE A 108 13.11 -6.85 -3.45
N GLU A 109 12.41 -7.76 -4.14
CA GLU A 109 13.01 -8.99 -4.66
C GLU A 109 14.07 -8.73 -5.73
N LYS A 110 13.92 -7.64 -6.49
CA LYS A 110 14.88 -7.20 -7.50
C LYS A 110 16.14 -6.56 -6.91
N ILE A 111 16.07 -6.05 -5.67
CA ILE A 111 17.22 -5.48 -4.99
C ILE A 111 18.14 -6.62 -4.53
N ASN A 112 19.45 -6.43 -4.70
CA ASN A 112 20.44 -7.39 -4.25
C ASN A 112 20.33 -7.62 -2.74
N LYS A 113 20.04 -8.86 -2.33
CA LYS A 113 19.86 -9.26 -0.93
C LYS A 113 21.06 -8.89 -0.06
N ILE A 114 22.28 -8.87 -0.63
CA ILE A 114 23.51 -8.50 0.07
C ILE A 114 23.47 -7.03 0.52
N ASP A 115 22.98 -6.13 -0.32
CA ASP A 115 22.85 -4.70 0.02
C ASP A 115 21.81 -4.47 1.11
N PHE A 116 20.72 -5.26 1.10
CA PHE A 116 19.70 -5.22 2.13
C PHE A 116 20.26 -5.65 3.50
N TYR A 117 21.00 -6.77 3.57
CA TYR A 117 21.62 -7.22 4.82
C TYR A 117 22.71 -6.25 5.31
N LEU A 118 23.50 -5.65 4.40
CA LEU A 118 24.48 -4.62 4.74
C LEU A 118 23.84 -3.35 5.33
N LEU A 119 22.68 -2.93 4.79
CA LEU A 119 21.92 -1.81 5.34
C LEU A 119 21.46 -2.12 6.77
N ILE A 120 20.84 -3.27 6.99
CA ILE A 120 20.38 -3.68 8.33
C ILE A 120 21.55 -3.73 9.31
N TYR A 121 22.67 -4.33 8.91
CA TYR A 121 23.87 -4.41 9.74
C TYR A 121 24.38 -3.02 10.14
N LYS A 122 24.47 -2.09 9.19
CA LYS A 122 24.90 -0.70 9.46
C LYS A 122 23.95 0.06 10.39
N VAL A 123 22.65 -0.22 10.33
CA VAL A 123 21.66 0.40 11.22
C VAL A 123 21.78 -0.14 12.65
N ILE A 124 22.07 -1.43 12.83
CA ILE A 124 22.21 -2.06 14.15
C ILE A 124 23.58 -1.76 14.79
N SER A 125 24.62 -1.57 14.00
CA SER A 125 25.97 -1.30 14.50
C SER A 125 26.22 0.15 14.92
N PHE A 126 25.22 1.02 14.77
CA PHE A 126 25.26 2.43 15.18
C PHE A 126 24.68 2.59 16.58
#